data_AF-A0A355BTY4-F1
#
_entry.id   AF-A0A355BTY4-F1
#
_cell.length_a   1.000
_cell.length_b   1.000
_cell.length_c   1.000
_cell.angle_alpha   90.00
_cell.angle_beta   90.00
_cell.angle_gamma   90.00
#
_symmetry.space_group_name_H-M   'P 1'
#
loop_
_entity.id
_entity.type
_entity.pdbx_description
1 polymer ?
#
loop_
_entity_poly.entity_id
_entity_poly.type
_entity_poly.pdbx_seq_one_letter_code
_entity_poly.pdbx_strand_id
1 'polypeptide(L)'
;MSPFLEMNGVRYSLDRLDEALRAAPAPFYADAIQFCRDWITQRDQFTFQTSGSTGTPKQISFTRSQLIASAHLSAEALNLQAGENALVCLDTRLIAGAMMLVRSMLTCMNIILEQPSANPVQLDQTAIHFVALVPYQVVSMLQSRAPRLQQIKTVIIGGAPLQASTVDALKTFTNQIYATYGMTETITHIALQQLSGKTPQQHFHALNTVSLSTDNRECLVIRAPHLGQTPIITNDRVQLIDDNTFAWLGRIDRVINSGGKKIQAEYMEEVVESLMDNLGLNNRFFVAGLPDPLLGESVTLFVEGQLTEDMKTQLHQALGHKLSRYEIPKSIICLERFTETASQKVDRISTIRNTQKK
;
A
#
# COMPACT_ATOMS: atom_id res chain seq x y z
N MET A 1 14.27 30.41 18.37
CA MET A 1 15.02 29.82 17.24
C MET A 1 14.10 29.81 16.04
N SER A 2 14.54 30.31 14.89
CA SER A 2 13.76 30.18 13.65
C SER A 2 13.56 28.68 13.35
N PRO A 3 12.36 28.26 12.89
CA PRO A 3 12.15 26.87 12.53
C PRO A 3 13.14 26.49 11.42
N PHE A 4 13.88 25.41 11.64
CA PHE A 4 14.81 24.85 10.66
C PHE A 4 14.35 23.45 10.29
N LEU A 5 14.65 23.04 9.04
CA LEU A 5 14.38 21.70 8.55
C LEU A 5 15.71 20.98 8.34
N GLU A 6 15.85 19.77 8.88
CA GLU A 6 17.03 18.94 8.65
C GLU A 6 16.72 17.93 7.53
N MET A 7 17.40 18.05 6.39
CA MET A 7 17.29 17.12 5.25
C MET A 7 18.68 16.62 4.84
N ASN A 8 18.86 15.30 4.75
CA ASN A 8 20.13 14.66 4.37
C ASN A 8 21.34 15.20 5.17
N GLY A 9 21.16 15.43 6.48
CA GLY A 9 22.20 15.94 7.38
C GLY A 9 22.50 17.44 7.26
N VAL A 10 21.75 18.18 6.43
CA VAL A 10 21.90 19.63 6.27
C VAL A 10 20.71 20.35 6.90
N ARG A 11 20.99 21.37 7.71
CA ARG A 11 19.96 22.26 8.28
C ARG A 11 19.65 23.42 7.34
N TYR A 12 18.40 23.51 6.93
CA TYR A 12 17.87 24.54 6.05
C TYR A 12 17.06 25.57 6.85
N SER A 13 17.43 26.85 6.69
CA SER A 13 16.52 27.97 6.92
C SER A 13 15.62 28.16 5.70
N LEU A 14 14.55 28.95 5.83
CA LEU A 14 13.65 29.30 4.72
C LEU A 14 14.41 29.80 3.49
N ASP A 15 15.30 30.78 3.65
CA ASP A 15 16.07 31.36 2.53
C ASP A 15 16.99 30.35 1.84
N ARG A 16 17.48 29.34 2.57
CA ARG A 16 18.35 28.28 2.03
C ARG A 16 17.59 27.20 1.27
N LEU A 17 16.26 27.09 1.45
CA LEU A 17 15.45 26.15 0.67
C LEU A 17 15.39 26.55 -0.81
N ASP A 18 15.43 27.84 -1.12
CA ASP A 18 15.44 28.33 -2.51
C ASP A 18 16.74 27.95 -3.24
N GLU A 19 17.87 28.01 -2.53
CA GLU A 19 19.16 27.54 -3.06
C GLU A 19 19.16 26.02 -3.25
N ALA A 20 18.67 25.28 -2.24
CA ALA A 20 18.55 23.83 -2.30
C ALA A 20 17.68 23.36 -3.47
N LEU A 21 16.57 24.06 -3.73
CA LEU A 21 15.67 23.76 -4.82
C LEU A 21 16.36 23.96 -6.18
N ARG A 22 17.12 25.04 -6.35
CA ARG A 22 17.90 25.29 -7.58
C ARG A 22 19.03 24.28 -7.79
N ALA A 23 19.62 23.79 -6.70
CA ALA A 23 20.72 22.83 -6.71
C ALA A 23 20.27 21.36 -6.63
N ALA A 24 18.95 21.08 -6.70
CA ALA A 24 18.42 19.74 -6.55
C ALA A 24 18.98 18.79 -7.63
N PRO A 25 19.54 17.63 -7.25
CA PRO A 25 20.25 16.75 -8.19
C PRO A 25 19.33 15.99 -9.15
N ALA A 26 18.04 15.85 -8.81
CA ALA A 26 17.05 15.20 -9.66
C ALA A 26 15.63 15.71 -9.34
N PRO A 27 14.63 15.49 -10.22
CA PRO A 27 13.26 15.97 -10.04
C PRO A 27 12.63 15.57 -8.70
N PHE A 28 12.88 14.34 -8.23
CA PHE A 28 12.38 13.87 -6.93
C PHE A 28 12.79 14.77 -5.76
N TYR A 29 14.07 15.17 -5.70
CA TYR A 29 14.57 16.05 -4.65
C TYR A 29 13.96 17.45 -4.78
N ALA A 30 13.83 17.96 -6.00
CA ALA A 30 13.20 19.26 -6.26
C ALA A 30 11.75 19.28 -5.80
N ASP A 31 10.96 18.24 -6.15
CA ASP A 31 9.56 18.09 -5.75
C ASP A 31 9.41 18.03 -4.22
N ALA A 32 10.29 17.29 -3.54
CA ALA A 32 10.30 17.20 -2.07
C ALA A 32 10.65 18.53 -1.41
N ILE A 33 11.69 19.22 -1.87
CA ILE A 33 12.12 20.52 -1.35
C ILE A 33 11.03 21.57 -1.59
N GLN A 34 10.42 21.57 -2.78
CA GLN A 34 9.31 22.45 -3.12
C GLN A 34 8.11 22.24 -2.19
N PHE A 35 7.74 20.98 -1.91
CA PHE A 35 6.67 20.66 -0.96
C PHE A 35 7.00 21.19 0.45
N CYS A 36 8.22 20.95 0.95
CA CYS A 36 8.66 21.43 2.25
C CYS A 36 8.64 22.97 2.33
N ARG A 37 9.09 23.65 1.28
CA ARG A 37 9.04 25.10 1.18
C ARG A 37 7.61 25.61 1.28
N ASP A 38 6.71 25.06 0.46
CA ASP A 38 5.29 25.42 0.45
C ASP A 38 4.60 25.14 1.78
N TRP A 39 5.03 24.09 2.47
CA TRP A 39 4.57 23.79 3.82
C TRP A 39 5.04 24.82 4.85
N ILE A 40 6.30 25.22 4.83
CA ILE A 40 6.85 26.16 5.82
C ILE A 40 6.33 27.59 5.57
N THR A 41 6.10 27.95 4.30
CA THR A 41 5.45 29.21 3.90
C THR A 41 3.93 29.22 4.09
N GLN A 42 3.39 28.25 4.83
CA GLN A 42 1.99 28.18 5.25
C GLN A 42 0.99 28.11 4.08
N ARG A 43 1.30 27.37 3.01
CA ARG A 43 0.27 27.04 2.02
C ARG A 43 -0.88 26.29 2.70
N ASP A 44 -2.11 26.76 2.46
CA ASP A 44 -3.31 26.25 3.13
C ASP A 44 -3.94 25.02 2.45
N GLN A 45 -3.59 24.73 1.20
CA GLN A 45 -4.18 23.61 0.45
C GLN A 45 -3.14 22.93 -0.44
N PHE A 46 -3.23 21.61 -0.54
CA PHE A 46 -2.35 20.78 -1.36
C PHE A 46 -3.18 19.86 -2.26
N THR A 47 -2.78 19.74 -3.52
CA THR A 47 -3.48 18.94 -4.52
C THR A 47 -2.62 17.76 -4.94
N PHE A 48 -3.22 16.59 -5.00
CA PHE A 48 -2.56 15.33 -5.33
C PHE A 48 -3.29 14.64 -6.48
N GLN A 49 -2.54 13.87 -7.27
CA GLN A 49 -3.14 12.97 -8.26
C GLN A 49 -3.41 11.61 -7.63
N THR A 50 -4.62 11.11 -7.83
CA THR A 50 -5.00 9.75 -7.50
C THR A 50 -4.83 8.87 -8.73
N SER A 51 -4.38 7.63 -8.54
CA SER A 51 -4.17 6.69 -9.64
C SER A 51 -5.46 6.17 -10.27
N GLY A 52 -6.64 6.60 -9.80
CA GLY A 52 -7.97 6.36 -10.37
C GLY A 52 -8.20 4.93 -10.89
N SER A 53 -9.01 4.12 -10.20
CA SER A 53 -9.38 2.77 -10.67
C SER A 53 -10.01 2.72 -12.08
N THR A 54 -10.45 3.86 -12.62
CA THR A 54 -11.04 4.03 -13.95
C THR A 54 -10.03 4.44 -15.04
N GLY A 55 -8.73 4.56 -14.73
CA GLY A 55 -7.66 4.89 -15.68
C GLY A 55 -7.48 6.38 -16.00
N THR A 56 -8.38 7.25 -15.52
CA THR A 56 -8.24 8.72 -15.61
C THR A 56 -7.77 9.26 -14.25
N PRO A 57 -6.57 9.86 -14.15
CA PRO A 57 -6.11 10.46 -12.91
C PRO A 57 -7.09 11.52 -12.42
N LYS A 58 -7.60 11.37 -11.19
CA LYS A 58 -8.43 12.38 -10.54
C LYS A 58 -7.56 13.21 -9.62
N GLN A 59 -7.72 14.54 -9.65
CA GLN A 59 -7.14 15.41 -8.64
C GLN A 59 -7.99 15.40 -7.38
N ILE A 60 -7.32 15.35 -6.23
CA ILE A 60 -7.93 15.54 -4.93
C ILE A 60 -7.17 16.63 -4.19
N SER A 61 -7.86 17.45 -3.41
CA SER A 61 -7.24 18.52 -2.64
C SER A 61 -7.57 18.39 -1.17
N PHE A 62 -6.57 18.62 -0.32
CA PHE A 62 -6.71 18.61 1.13
C PHE A 62 -6.21 19.93 1.69
N THR A 63 -6.89 20.41 2.73
CA THR A 63 -6.41 21.56 3.50
C THR A 63 -5.23 21.14 4.38
N ARG A 64 -4.37 22.10 4.70
CA ARG A 64 -3.24 21.93 5.60
C ARG A 64 -3.65 21.33 6.95
N SER A 65 -4.76 21.79 7.53
CA SER A 65 -5.28 21.28 8.80
C SER A 65 -5.67 19.80 8.73
N GLN A 66 -6.20 19.33 7.62
CA GLN A 66 -6.52 17.91 7.44
C GLN A 66 -5.25 17.04 7.35
N LEU A 67 -4.22 17.53 6.64
CA LEU A 67 -2.92 16.87 6.59
C LEU A 67 -2.25 16.82 7.96
N ILE A 68 -2.29 17.93 8.72
CA ILE A 68 -1.79 18.00 10.11
C ILE A 68 -2.51 16.97 10.98
N ALA A 69 -3.84 16.91 10.94
CA ALA A 69 -4.62 15.97 11.74
C ALA A 69 -4.28 14.51 11.40
N SER A 70 -4.19 14.16 10.11
CA SER A 70 -3.78 12.81 9.68
C SER A 70 -2.36 12.46 10.15
N ALA A 71 -1.43 13.42 10.10
CA ALA A 71 -0.06 13.23 10.58
C ALA A 71 0.01 13.08 12.11
N HIS A 72 -0.79 13.81 12.88
CA HIS A 72 -0.89 13.62 14.33
C HIS A 72 -1.35 12.21 14.71
N LEU A 73 -2.39 11.69 14.04
CA LEU A 73 -2.87 10.33 14.27
C LEU A 73 -1.78 9.28 14.00
N SER A 74 -1.00 9.49 12.92
CA SER A 74 0.16 8.62 12.63
C SER A 74 1.24 8.74 13.70
N ALA A 75 1.55 9.97 14.14
CA ALA A 75 2.62 10.25 15.09
C ALA A 75 2.33 9.67 16.47
N GLU A 76 1.09 9.80 16.95
CA GLU A 76 0.62 9.22 18.21
C GLU A 76 0.67 7.69 18.17
N ALA A 77 0.06 7.08 17.14
CA ALA A 77 -0.03 5.62 17.04
C ALA A 77 1.34 4.93 16.86
N LEU A 78 2.29 5.59 16.19
CA LEU A 78 3.62 5.04 15.90
C LEU A 78 4.71 5.57 16.83
N ASN A 79 4.36 6.43 17.78
CA ASN A 79 5.26 7.08 18.73
C ASN A 79 6.49 7.75 18.07
N LEU A 80 6.25 8.54 17.03
CA LEU A 80 7.30 9.24 16.27
C LEU A 80 7.95 10.34 17.11
N GLN A 81 9.28 10.35 17.22
CA GLN A 81 10.01 11.28 18.11
C GLN A 81 10.79 12.34 17.34
N ALA A 82 10.95 13.52 17.95
CA ALA A 82 11.83 14.56 17.44
C ALA A 82 13.29 14.09 17.37
N GLY A 83 14.02 14.50 16.34
CA GLY A 83 15.42 14.13 16.10
C GLY A 83 15.64 12.71 15.58
N GLU A 84 14.59 11.89 15.47
CA GLU A 84 14.66 10.61 14.75
C GLU A 84 14.70 10.82 13.23
N ASN A 85 15.27 9.85 12.51
CA ASN A 85 15.41 9.93 11.07
C ASN A 85 14.25 9.22 10.36
N ALA A 86 13.52 9.96 9.52
CA ALA A 86 12.48 9.44 8.64
C ALA A 86 13.00 9.35 7.19
N LEU A 87 12.97 8.14 6.61
CA LEU A 87 13.30 7.93 5.21
C LEU A 87 12.09 8.21 4.33
N VAL A 88 12.26 9.13 3.38
CA VAL A 88 11.29 9.48 2.34
C VAL A 88 11.79 8.90 1.03
N CYS A 89 11.19 7.78 0.63
CA CYS A 89 11.54 7.03 -0.58
C CYS A 89 10.31 6.64 -1.42
N LEU A 90 9.22 7.40 -1.25
CA LEU A 90 8.00 7.33 -2.05
C LEU A 90 7.84 8.65 -2.82
N ASP A 91 7.24 8.61 -4.00
CA ASP A 91 6.99 9.80 -4.83
C ASP A 91 6.23 10.87 -4.02
N THR A 92 6.86 12.03 -3.83
CA THR A 92 6.34 13.16 -3.03
C THR A 92 5.25 13.96 -3.75
N ARG A 93 5.01 13.69 -5.03
CA ARG A 93 3.84 14.19 -5.77
C ARG A 93 2.57 13.38 -5.46
N LEU A 94 2.73 12.17 -4.91
CA LEU A 94 1.65 11.35 -4.41
C LEU A 94 1.48 11.57 -2.91
N ILE A 95 0.24 11.42 -2.42
CA ILE A 95 -0.09 11.69 -1.02
C ILE A 95 0.73 10.83 -0.03
N ALA A 96 1.11 9.61 -0.42
CA ALA A 96 1.91 8.73 0.42
C ALA A 96 3.32 9.29 0.72
N GLY A 97 4.03 9.80 -0.30
CA GLY A 97 5.34 10.42 -0.12
C GLY A 97 5.24 11.78 0.55
N ALA A 98 4.29 12.61 0.13
CA ALA A 98 4.04 13.93 0.72
C ALA A 98 3.77 13.84 2.23
N MET A 99 2.99 12.86 2.67
CA MET A 99 2.67 12.69 4.09
C MET A 99 3.85 12.21 4.94
N MET A 100 4.89 11.62 4.35
CA MET A 100 6.15 11.40 5.07
C MET A 100 6.85 12.72 5.39
N LEU A 101 6.82 13.69 4.46
CA LEU A 101 7.34 15.05 4.71
C LEU A 101 6.50 15.76 5.78
N VAL A 102 5.17 15.72 5.67
CA VAL A 102 4.26 16.34 6.66
C VAL A 102 4.50 15.77 8.06
N ARG A 103 4.52 14.43 8.20
CA ARG A 103 4.80 13.77 9.49
C ARG A 103 6.13 14.23 10.05
N SER A 104 7.19 14.20 9.24
CA SER A 104 8.54 14.55 9.69
C SER A 104 8.65 16.00 10.16
N MET A 105 8.06 16.94 9.40
CA MET A 105 8.02 18.36 9.78
C MET A 105 7.18 18.60 11.04
N LEU A 106 6.06 17.88 11.19
CA LEU A 106 5.17 18.02 12.34
C LEU A 106 5.80 17.48 13.64
N THR A 107 6.56 16.38 13.54
CA THR A 107 7.19 15.70 14.68
C THR A 107 8.64 16.10 14.90
N CYS A 108 9.17 17.05 14.11
CA CYS A 108 10.57 17.47 14.14
C CYS A 108 11.56 16.31 13.93
N MET A 109 11.21 15.33 13.09
CA MET A 109 12.13 14.30 12.62
C MET A 109 13.05 14.85 11.53
N ASN A 110 14.26 14.31 11.45
CA ASN A 110 15.17 14.57 10.34
C ASN A 110 14.66 13.81 9.11
N ILE A 111 14.68 14.46 7.95
CA ILE A 111 14.26 13.87 6.68
C ILE A 111 15.47 13.31 5.96
N ILE A 112 15.38 12.07 5.52
CA ILE A 112 16.32 11.47 4.57
C ILE A 112 15.58 11.31 3.25
N LEU A 113 15.96 12.08 2.24
CA LEU A 113 15.45 11.96 0.88
C LEU A 113 16.30 10.95 0.13
N GLU A 114 15.67 9.87 -0.33
CA GLU A 114 16.28 8.87 -1.21
C GLU A 114 15.35 8.58 -2.38
N GLN A 115 15.91 8.48 -3.59
CA GLN A 115 15.07 8.29 -4.77
C GLN A 115 14.27 6.97 -4.66
N PRO A 116 12.97 6.96 -5.04
CA PRO A 116 12.19 5.74 -5.02
C PRO A 116 12.84 4.65 -5.87
N SER A 117 13.10 3.51 -5.24
CA SER A 117 13.68 2.32 -5.87
C SER A 117 13.11 1.05 -5.23
N ALA A 118 13.43 -0.11 -5.80
CA ALA A 118 13.02 -1.40 -5.25
C ALA A 118 13.61 -1.66 -3.85
N ASN A 119 14.80 -1.14 -3.56
CA ASN A 119 15.47 -1.29 -2.27
C ASN A 119 16.05 0.05 -1.79
N PRO A 120 15.22 0.95 -1.23
CA PRO A 120 15.62 2.34 -0.95
C PRO A 120 16.41 2.51 0.36
N VAL A 121 16.74 1.42 1.06
CA VAL A 121 17.42 1.48 2.37
C VAL A 121 18.92 1.19 2.29
N GLN A 122 19.44 1.06 1.06
CA GLN A 122 20.86 0.89 0.74
C GLN A 122 21.63 2.22 0.87
N LEU A 123 21.45 2.86 2.02
CA LEU A 123 22.17 4.05 2.42
C LEU A 123 23.42 3.65 3.23
N ASP A 124 24.31 4.60 3.46
CA ASP A 124 25.44 4.46 4.39
C ASP A 124 24.97 4.09 5.81
N GLN A 125 25.85 4.11 6.81
CA GLN A 125 25.55 3.76 8.21
C GLN A 125 24.51 4.66 8.91
N THR A 126 23.81 5.52 8.17
CA THR A 126 22.70 6.33 8.67
C THR A 126 21.60 5.45 9.26
N ALA A 127 21.27 5.70 10.53
CA ALA A 127 20.15 5.04 11.20
C ALA A 127 18.83 5.53 10.62
N ILE A 128 17.89 4.62 10.35
CA ILE A 128 16.53 4.95 9.90
C ILE A 128 15.59 4.51 11.02
N HIS A 129 14.74 5.43 11.48
CA HIS A 129 13.81 5.17 12.57
C HIS A 129 12.38 4.99 12.05
N PHE A 130 12.03 5.66 10.95
CA PHE A 130 10.70 5.56 10.36
C PHE A 130 10.79 5.53 8.83
N VAL A 131 10.01 4.64 8.21
CA VAL A 131 9.87 4.59 6.75
C VAL A 131 8.47 4.12 6.36
N ALA A 132 7.96 4.64 5.25
CA ALA A 132 6.79 4.08 4.56
C ALA A 132 7.23 3.38 3.28
N LEU A 133 6.74 2.16 3.06
CA LEU A 133 7.09 1.32 1.92
C LEU A 133 5.82 0.80 1.22
N VAL A 134 5.98 0.36 -0.02
CA VAL A 134 4.97 -0.44 -0.74
C VAL A 134 5.36 -1.92 -0.77
N PRO A 135 4.40 -2.87 -0.93
CA PRO A 135 4.68 -4.31 -0.90
C PRO A 135 5.84 -4.76 -1.79
N TYR A 136 5.94 -4.24 -3.02
CA TYR A 136 7.04 -4.60 -3.94
C TYR A 136 8.43 -4.26 -3.37
N GLN A 137 8.57 -3.12 -2.68
CA GLN A 137 9.84 -2.76 -2.04
C GLN A 137 10.19 -3.75 -0.94
N VAL A 138 9.20 -4.13 -0.12
CA VAL A 138 9.39 -5.11 0.97
C VAL A 138 9.81 -6.46 0.42
N VAL A 139 9.14 -6.95 -0.64
CA VAL A 139 9.49 -8.22 -1.31
C VAL A 139 10.92 -8.16 -1.85
N SER A 140 11.29 -7.08 -2.54
CA SER A 140 12.66 -6.90 -3.06
C SER A 140 13.71 -6.89 -1.95
N MET A 141 13.41 -6.24 -0.82
CA MET A 141 14.30 -6.21 0.35
C MET A 141 14.46 -7.61 0.97
N LEU A 142 13.38 -8.38 1.10
CA LEU A 142 13.41 -9.76 1.61
C LEU A 142 14.28 -10.68 0.74
N GLN A 143 14.23 -10.53 -0.59
CA GLN A 143 15.09 -11.28 -1.51
C GLN A 143 16.59 -10.99 -1.30
N SER A 144 16.93 -9.77 -0.84
CA SER A 144 18.30 -9.37 -0.50
C SER A 144 18.75 -9.71 0.95
N ARG A 145 18.07 -10.67 1.61
CA ARG A 145 18.24 -11.06 3.04
C ARG A 145 17.78 -10.02 4.08
N ALA A 146 17.28 -8.87 3.65
CA ALA A 146 16.65 -7.84 4.49
C ALA A 146 17.40 -7.37 5.78
N PRO A 147 18.75 -7.35 5.87
CA PRO A 147 19.42 -6.95 7.11
C PRO A 147 19.09 -5.50 7.51
N ARG A 148 18.98 -4.60 6.52
CA ARG A 148 18.62 -3.20 6.76
C ARG A 148 17.17 -3.04 7.20
N LEU A 149 16.22 -3.81 6.65
CA LEU A 149 14.80 -3.71 7.02
C LEU A 149 14.58 -4.03 8.50
N GLN A 150 15.32 -5.01 9.04
CA GLN A 150 15.27 -5.39 10.46
C GLN A 150 15.84 -4.32 11.41
N GLN A 151 16.73 -3.46 10.91
CA GLN A 151 17.37 -2.39 11.70
C GLN A 151 16.49 -1.13 11.83
N ILE A 152 15.43 -1.02 11.03
CA ILE A 152 14.56 0.15 11.04
C ILE A 152 13.60 0.04 12.22
N LYS A 153 13.54 1.05 13.10
CA LYS A 153 12.70 1.02 14.30
C LYS A 153 11.21 0.76 13.98
N THR A 154 10.63 1.54 13.05
CA THR A 154 9.23 1.46 12.65
C THR A 154 9.07 1.51 11.13
N VAL A 155 8.35 0.54 10.56
CA VAL A 155 8.04 0.45 9.14
C VAL A 155 6.53 0.41 8.96
N ILE A 156 5.99 1.24 8.09
CA ILE A 156 4.60 1.12 7.64
C ILE A 156 4.56 0.68 6.17
N ILE A 157 3.68 -0.27 5.86
CA ILE A 157 3.53 -0.84 4.53
C ILE A 157 2.12 -0.56 4.05
N GLY A 158 1.99 0.07 2.88
CA GLY A 158 0.69 0.50 2.37
C GLY A 158 0.57 0.44 0.86
N GLY A 159 -0.62 0.79 0.37
CA GLY A 159 -0.90 0.94 -1.06
C GLY A 159 -1.39 -0.33 -1.75
N ALA A 160 -1.10 -1.53 -1.25
CA ALA A 160 -1.71 -2.77 -1.73
C ALA A 160 -1.67 -3.84 -0.62
N PRO A 161 -2.54 -4.87 -0.68
CA PRO A 161 -2.44 -6.02 0.21
C PRO A 161 -1.06 -6.68 0.14
N LEU A 162 -0.61 -7.21 1.28
CA LEU A 162 0.60 -8.02 1.36
C LEU A 162 0.27 -9.48 1.11
N GLN A 163 1.20 -10.16 0.44
CA GLN A 163 1.20 -11.60 0.25
C GLN A 163 1.36 -12.33 1.58
N ALA A 164 0.72 -13.49 1.73
CA ALA A 164 0.75 -14.27 2.98
C ALA A 164 2.20 -14.69 3.33
N SER A 165 2.97 -15.13 2.33
CA SER A 165 4.38 -15.49 2.49
C SER A 165 5.24 -14.29 2.92
N THR A 166 4.93 -13.10 2.42
CA THR A 166 5.60 -11.86 2.85
C THR A 166 5.26 -11.54 4.31
N VAL A 167 3.98 -11.63 4.69
CA VAL A 167 3.56 -11.43 6.09
C VAL A 167 4.26 -12.42 7.02
N ASP A 168 4.33 -13.69 6.66
CA ASP A 168 4.98 -14.73 7.45
C ASP A 168 6.49 -14.49 7.60
N ALA A 169 7.17 -14.05 6.54
CA ALA A 169 8.58 -13.67 6.63
C ALA A 169 8.78 -12.51 7.63
N LEU A 170 7.91 -11.48 7.57
CA LEU A 170 8.00 -10.31 8.44
C LEU A 170 7.70 -10.61 9.91
N LYS A 171 6.84 -11.60 10.22
CA LYS A 171 6.54 -12.00 11.61
C LYS A 171 7.77 -12.42 12.40
N THR A 172 8.83 -12.88 11.72
CA THR A 172 10.09 -13.28 12.36
C THR A 172 10.94 -12.09 12.82
N PHE A 173 10.56 -10.87 12.44
CA PHE A 173 11.34 -9.66 12.70
C PHE A 173 11.01 -9.09 14.08
N THR A 174 12.02 -8.48 14.72
CA THR A 174 11.89 -7.92 16.07
C THR A 174 11.51 -6.44 16.08
N ASN A 175 11.72 -5.72 14.97
CA ASN A 175 11.30 -4.34 14.82
C ASN A 175 9.78 -4.23 14.58
N GLN A 176 9.26 -2.99 14.60
CA GLN A 176 7.82 -2.74 14.48
C GLN A 176 7.44 -2.55 13.02
N ILE A 177 6.78 -3.53 12.43
CA ILE A 177 6.28 -3.45 11.05
C ILE A 177 4.77 -3.51 11.08
N TYR A 178 4.14 -2.57 10.38
CA TYR A 178 2.69 -2.45 10.31
C TYR A 178 2.22 -2.52 8.86
N ALA A 179 1.20 -3.33 8.58
CA ALA A 179 0.35 -3.09 7.43
C ALA A 179 -0.57 -1.92 7.73
N THR A 180 -0.86 -1.11 6.72
CA THR A 180 -1.72 0.06 6.84
C THR A 180 -2.97 -0.11 5.98
N TYR A 181 -4.13 0.23 6.54
CA TYR A 181 -5.37 0.35 5.78
C TYR A 181 -5.73 1.83 5.61
N GLY A 182 -5.90 2.23 4.36
CA GLY A 182 -6.24 3.59 3.98
C GLY A 182 -6.28 3.77 2.47
N MET A 183 -6.77 4.92 2.06
CA MET A 183 -6.93 5.31 0.66
C MET A 183 -6.63 6.80 0.51
N THR A 184 -6.63 7.28 -0.72
CA THR A 184 -6.36 8.69 -0.97
C THR A 184 -7.46 9.58 -0.38
N GLU A 185 -8.72 9.13 -0.43
CA GLU A 185 -9.89 9.80 0.16
C GLU A 185 -9.78 9.95 1.68
N THR A 186 -8.99 9.09 2.34
CA THR A 186 -8.68 9.18 3.77
C THR A 186 -7.34 9.87 4.05
N ILE A 187 -6.77 10.57 3.05
CA ILE A 187 -5.42 11.14 3.04
C ILE A 187 -4.36 10.04 3.06
N THR A 188 -4.27 9.29 4.15
CA THR A 188 -3.42 8.09 4.26
C THR A 188 -4.13 7.00 5.06
N HIS A 189 -3.47 6.41 6.05
CA HIS A 189 -4.01 5.29 6.80
C HIS A 189 -4.95 5.76 7.90
N ILE A 190 -6.01 4.99 8.12
CA ILE A 190 -6.96 5.15 9.22
C ILE A 190 -6.94 3.96 10.17
N ALA A 191 -6.22 2.90 9.82
CA ALA A 191 -6.00 1.75 10.68
C ALA A 191 -4.64 1.11 10.41
N LEU A 192 -4.14 0.41 11.44
CA LEU A 192 -2.86 -0.30 11.44
C LEU A 192 -3.09 -1.76 11.85
N GLN A 193 -2.33 -2.67 11.24
CA GLN A 193 -2.21 -4.05 11.69
C GLN A 193 -0.72 -4.30 11.97
N GLN A 194 -0.37 -4.58 13.23
CA GLN A 194 1.00 -4.90 13.59
C GLN A 194 1.38 -6.30 13.10
N LEU A 195 2.33 -6.40 12.17
CA LEU A 195 2.79 -7.68 11.60
C LEU A 195 3.95 -8.30 12.40
N SER A 196 4.77 -7.47 13.05
CA SER A 196 5.98 -7.89 13.76
C SER A 196 6.23 -7.08 15.03
N GLY A 197 7.18 -7.52 15.84
CA GLY A 197 7.52 -6.91 17.14
C GLY A 197 6.88 -7.67 18.31
N LYS A 198 6.68 -6.98 19.44
CA LYS A 198 6.29 -7.62 20.71
C LYS A 198 4.89 -8.23 20.71
N THR A 199 3.97 -7.67 19.93
CA THR A 199 2.55 -8.04 19.93
C THR A 199 1.98 -8.02 18.52
N PRO A 200 2.34 -8.98 17.63
CA PRO A 200 1.70 -9.09 16.33
C PRO A 200 0.19 -9.25 16.45
N GLN A 201 -0.54 -8.59 15.57
CA GLN A 201 -2.00 -8.52 15.55
C GLN A 201 -2.56 -9.19 14.30
N GLN A 202 -3.71 -9.84 14.45
CA GLN A 202 -4.40 -10.49 13.34
C GLN A 202 -5.28 -9.52 12.54
N HIS A 203 -5.69 -8.41 13.15
CA HIS A 203 -6.70 -7.51 12.60
C HIS A 203 -6.19 -6.08 12.50
N PHE A 204 -6.88 -5.27 11.70
CA PHE A 204 -6.64 -3.84 11.63
C PHE A 204 -7.33 -3.15 12.79
N HIS A 205 -6.61 -2.25 13.46
CA HIS A 205 -7.12 -1.39 14.52
C HIS A 205 -7.14 0.05 14.03
N ALA A 206 -8.30 0.69 14.13
CA ALA A 206 -8.49 2.08 13.75
C ALA A 206 -7.62 3.02 14.60
N LEU A 207 -7.13 4.08 13.98
CA LEU A 207 -6.45 5.16 14.68
C LEU A 207 -7.45 5.89 15.59
N ASN A 208 -6.91 6.58 16.60
CA ASN A 208 -7.72 7.38 17.51
C ASN A 208 -8.66 8.33 16.75
N THR A 209 -9.86 8.58 17.28
CA THR A 209 -10.93 9.39 16.68
C THR A 209 -11.59 8.85 15.41
N VAL A 210 -11.09 7.76 14.81
CA VAL A 210 -11.75 7.10 13.69
C VAL A 210 -12.79 6.12 14.24
N SER A 211 -14.01 6.19 13.73
CA SER A 211 -15.08 5.23 14.04
C SER A 211 -15.49 4.45 12.81
N LEU A 212 -15.75 3.16 13.00
CA LEU A 212 -16.02 2.20 11.94
C LEU A 212 -17.47 1.70 12.02
N SER A 213 -18.05 1.41 10.86
CA SER A 213 -19.33 0.73 10.71
C SER A 213 -19.37 0.02 9.36
N THR A 214 -20.47 -0.65 9.04
CA THR A 214 -20.69 -1.23 7.71
C THR A 214 -21.97 -0.72 7.08
N ASP A 215 -22.00 -0.68 5.75
CA ASP A 215 -23.25 -0.49 5.00
C ASP A 215 -24.01 -1.82 4.81
N ASN A 216 -25.13 -1.79 4.09
CA ASN A 216 -25.94 -2.98 3.80
C ASN A 216 -25.25 -4.03 2.91
N ARG A 217 -24.08 -3.72 2.35
CA ARG A 217 -23.26 -4.61 1.54
C ARG A 217 -22.10 -5.21 2.34
N GLU A 218 -22.06 -4.96 3.65
CA GLU A 218 -20.94 -5.28 4.54
C GLU A 218 -19.65 -4.54 4.16
N CYS A 219 -19.76 -3.43 3.44
CA CYS A 219 -18.61 -2.60 3.11
C CYS A 219 -18.29 -1.61 4.23
N LEU A 220 -17.01 -1.41 4.50
CA LEU A 220 -16.53 -0.53 5.57
C LEU A 220 -16.99 0.91 5.32
N VAL A 221 -17.56 1.51 6.37
CA VAL A 221 -17.95 2.91 6.43
C VAL A 221 -17.09 3.59 7.48
N ILE A 222 -16.33 4.60 7.04
CA ILE A 222 -15.31 5.27 7.85
C ILE A 222 -15.81 6.66 8.22
N ARG A 223 -15.82 6.97 9.51
CA ARG A 223 -16.05 8.32 10.03
C ARG A 223 -14.78 8.80 10.71
N ALA A 224 -14.15 9.81 10.12
CA ALA A 224 -12.95 10.43 10.66
C ALA A 224 -13.16 11.95 10.73
N PRO A 225 -13.24 12.56 11.93
CA PRO A 225 -13.58 13.98 12.08
C PRO A 225 -12.72 14.94 11.26
N HIS A 226 -11.44 14.59 11.06
CA HIS A 226 -10.51 15.39 10.26
C HIS A 226 -10.80 15.38 8.76
N LEU A 227 -11.66 14.47 8.26
CA LEU A 227 -12.07 14.42 6.85
C LEU A 227 -13.40 15.13 6.60
N GLY A 228 -14.04 15.66 7.66
CA GLY A 228 -15.35 16.29 7.60
C GLY A 228 -16.44 15.43 8.23
N GLN A 229 -17.69 15.84 8.05
CA GLN A 229 -18.86 15.20 8.68
C GLN A 229 -19.41 14.02 7.87
N THR A 230 -19.13 13.98 6.57
CA THR A 230 -19.65 12.95 5.68
C THR A 230 -18.83 11.66 5.84
N PRO A 231 -19.47 10.53 6.15
CA PRO A 231 -18.78 9.25 6.20
C PRO A 231 -18.26 8.85 4.81
N ILE A 232 -17.09 8.22 4.77
CA ILE A 232 -16.55 7.62 3.55
C ILE A 232 -17.07 6.19 3.46
N ILE A 233 -17.89 5.92 2.44
CA ILE A 233 -18.40 4.58 2.15
C ILE A 233 -17.42 3.93 1.16
N THR A 234 -16.81 2.83 1.58
CA THR A 234 -15.87 2.10 0.75
C THR A 234 -16.60 1.00 -0.06
N ASN A 235 -15.86 0.36 -0.95
CA ASN A 235 -16.23 -0.93 -1.57
C ASN A 235 -15.50 -2.11 -0.88
N ASP A 236 -14.93 -1.92 0.32
CA ASP A 236 -14.09 -2.91 1.00
C ASP A 236 -14.97 -3.72 1.95
N ARG A 237 -15.13 -5.00 1.68
CA ARG A 237 -15.86 -5.90 2.58
C ARG A 237 -15.02 -6.17 3.82
N VAL A 238 -15.65 -6.08 4.97
CA VAL A 238 -14.99 -6.28 6.27
C VAL A 238 -15.87 -7.09 7.20
N GLN A 239 -15.23 -7.73 8.18
CA GLN A 239 -15.88 -8.20 9.40
C GLN A 239 -15.44 -7.30 10.54
N LEU A 240 -16.39 -6.59 11.17
CA LEU A 240 -16.11 -5.86 12.41
C LEU A 240 -15.95 -6.86 13.55
N ILE A 241 -14.87 -6.72 14.30
CA ILE A 241 -14.59 -7.50 15.52
C ILE A 241 -15.11 -6.73 16.73
N ASP A 242 -14.93 -5.41 16.72
CA ASP A 242 -15.49 -4.43 17.67
C ASP A 242 -15.61 -3.07 16.97
N ASP A 243 -15.90 -2.00 17.73
CA ASP A 243 -16.13 -0.64 17.21
C ASP A 243 -14.94 -0.03 16.45
N ASN A 244 -13.72 -0.52 16.71
CA ASN A 244 -12.48 0.02 16.16
C ASN A 244 -11.60 -1.05 15.47
N THR A 245 -11.96 -2.32 15.55
CA THR A 245 -11.16 -3.44 15.02
C THR A 245 -11.91 -4.17 13.93
N PHE A 246 -11.23 -4.47 12.81
CA PHE A 246 -11.85 -5.20 11.70
C PHE A 246 -10.88 -6.14 10.98
N ALA A 247 -11.44 -7.21 10.42
CA ALA A 247 -10.78 -8.03 9.43
C ALA A 247 -11.19 -7.56 8.03
N TRP A 248 -10.21 -7.29 7.17
CA TRP A 248 -10.47 -7.00 5.76
C TRP A 248 -10.68 -8.30 4.99
N LEU A 249 -11.78 -8.39 4.24
CA LEU A 249 -12.16 -9.60 3.52
C LEU A 249 -11.91 -9.51 2.01
N GLY A 250 -11.63 -8.32 1.48
CA GLY A 250 -11.48 -8.09 0.05
C GLY A 250 -12.40 -7.00 -0.47
N ARG A 251 -12.35 -6.73 -1.77
CA ARG A 251 -13.26 -5.74 -2.38
C ARG A 251 -14.55 -6.36 -2.91
N ILE A 252 -15.67 -5.65 -2.76
CA ILE A 252 -16.96 -6.12 -3.30
C ILE A 252 -16.98 -6.15 -4.83
N ASP A 253 -16.26 -5.24 -5.48
CA ASP A 253 -16.07 -5.21 -6.94
C ASP A 253 -15.07 -6.28 -7.45
N ARG A 254 -14.53 -7.09 -6.53
CA ARG A 254 -13.68 -8.25 -6.81
C ARG A 254 -14.35 -9.58 -6.42
N VAL A 255 -15.65 -9.57 -6.19
CA VAL A 255 -16.46 -10.79 -6.03
C VAL A 255 -16.82 -11.33 -7.42
N ILE A 256 -16.39 -12.56 -7.70
CA ILE A 256 -16.71 -13.30 -8.93
C ILE A 256 -18.00 -14.09 -8.68
N ASN A 257 -18.98 -13.95 -9.57
CA ASN A 257 -20.26 -14.67 -9.49
C ASN A 257 -20.24 -15.85 -10.47
N SER A 258 -19.78 -17.01 -9.99
CA SER A 258 -19.64 -18.23 -10.80
C SER A 258 -20.73 -19.23 -10.47
N GLY A 259 -21.68 -19.42 -11.38
CA GLY A 259 -22.77 -20.40 -11.25
C GLY A 259 -23.64 -20.17 -10.02
N GLY A 260 -23.86 -18.89 -9.66
CA GLY A 260 -24.61 -18.49 -8.45
C GLY A 260 -23.80 -18.50 -7.15
N LYS A 261 -22.53 -18.91 -7.16
CA LYS A 261 -21.63 -18.83 -6.01
C LYS A 261 -20.81 -17.53 -6.06
N LYS A 262 -20.80 -16.80 -4.95
CA LYS A 262 -19.93 -15.63 -4.74
C LYS A 262 -18.55 -16.09 -4.30
N ILE A 263 -17.53 -15.72 -5.05
CA ILE A 263 -16.14 -16.11 -4.81
C ILE A 263 -15.31 -14.83 -4.66
N GLN A 264 -14.67 -14.67 -3.52
CA GLN A 264 -13.79 -13.52 -3.27
C GLN A 264 -12.44 -13.75 -3.96
N ALA A 265 -12.05 -12.86 -4.88
CA ALA A 265 -10.80 -13.03 -5.63
C ALA A 265 -9.56 -13.02 -4.73
N GLU A 266 -9.56 -12.23 -3.66
CA GLU A 266 -8.47 -12.16 -2.69
C GLU A 266 -8.23 -13.49 -1.97
N TYR A 267 -9.29 -14.14 -1.50
CA TYR A 267 -9.19 -15.48 -0.91
C TYR A 267 -8.60 -16.49 -1.90
N MET A 268 -9.04 -16.42 -3.16
CA MET A 268 -8.51 -17.26 -4.23
C MET A 268 -7.03 -16.99 -4.49
N GLU A 269 -6.61 -15.72 -4.44
CA GLU A 269 -5.22 -15.33 -4.61
C GLU A 269 -4.33 -15.87 -3.49
N GLU A 270 -4.78 -15.85 -2.23
CA GLU A 270 -4.05 -16.46 -1.10
C GLU A 270 -3.85 -17.98 -1.29
N VAL A 271 -4.88 -18.68 -1.77
CA VAL A 271 -4.76 -20.13 -2.03
C VAL A 271 -3.81 -20.41 -3.20
N VAL A 272 -3.93 -19.66 -4.29
CA VAL A 272 -3.05 -19.79 -5.46
C VAL A 272 -1.60 -19.50 -5.09
N GLU A 273 -1.37 -18.45 -4.28
CA GLU A 273 -0.04 -18.08 -3.78
C GLU A 273 0.65 -19.25 -3.08
N SER A 274 0.00 -19.81 -2.07
CA SER A 274 0.56 -20.92 -1.29
C SER A 274 0.91 -22.13 -2.18
N LEU A 275 0.11 -22.40 -3.20
CA LEU A 275 0.37 -23.49 -4.13
C LEU A 275 1.51 -23.17 -5.10
N MET A 276 1.59 -21.94 -5.61
CA MET A 276 2.67 -21.48 -6.47
C MET A 276 4.02 -21.51 -5.74
N ASP A 277 4.06 -21.04 -4.49
CA ASP A 277 5.26 -21.11 -3.64
C ASP A 277 5.75 -22.55 -3.46
N ASN A 278 4.85 -23.49 -3.18
CA ASN A 278 5.17 -24.92 -3.05
C ASN A 278 5.72 -25.55 -4.35
N LEU A 279 5.33 -25.00 -5.50
CA LEU A 279 5.81 -25.41 -6.83
C LEU A 279 7.06 -24.64 -7.27
N GLY A 280 7.57 -23.71 -6.45
CA GLY A 280 8.72 -22.86 -6.79
C GLY A 280 8.42 -21.82 -7.88
N LEU A 281 7.15 -21.47 -8.06
CA LEU A 281 6.69 -20.51 -9.07
C LEU A 281 6.66 -19.09 -8.48
N ASN A 282 7.55 -18.21 -8.98
CA ASN A 282 7.66 -16.82 -8.49
C ASN A 282 6.96 -15.80 -9.41
N ASN A 283 6.11 -16.27 -10.33
CA ASN A 283 5.42 -15.42 -11.28
C ASN A 283 4.42 -14.49 -10.58
N ARG A 284 4.30 -13.24 -11.05
CA ARG A 284 3.18 -12.39 -10.64
C ARG A 284 1.89 -12.97 -11.18
N PHE A 285 0.81 -12.90 -10.40
CA PHE A 285 -0.49 -13.41 -10.83
C PHE A 285 -1.63 -12.59 -10.24
N PHE A 286 -2.84 -12.77 -10.78
CA PHE A 286 -4.07 -12.32 -10.15
C PHE A 286 -5.26 -13.17 -10.60
N VAL A 287 -6.33 -13.16 -9.80
CA VAL A 287 -7.59 -13.87 -10.11
C VAL A 287 -8.66 -12.85 -10.50
N ALA A 288 -9.42 -13.16 -11.55
CA ALA A 288 -10.56 -12.36 -12.00
C ALA A 288 -11.66 -13.23 -12.61
N GLY A 289 -12.88 -12.68 -12.65
CA GLY A 289 -14.00 -13.27 -13.38
C GLY A 289 -13.97 -12.85 -14.85
N LEU A 290 -14.19 -13.79 -15.75
CA LEU A 290 -14.44 -13.52 -17.17
C LEU A 290 -15.89 -13.89 -17.53
N PRO A 291 -16.56 -13.15 -18.45
CA PRO A 291 -17.90 -13.51 -18.88
C PRO A 291 -17.98 -14.96 -19.38
N ASP A 292 -18.95 -15.71 -18.87
CA ASP A 292 -19.20 -17.10 -19.23
C ASP A 292 -20.70 -17.31 -19.49
N PRO A 293 -21.10 -17.86 -20.65
CA PRO A 293 -22.53 -18.03 -20.99
C PRO A 293 -23.33 -18.92 -20.04
N LEU A 294 -22.68 -19.86 -19.33
CA LEU A 294 -23.34 -20.81 -18.44
C LEU A 294 -23.25 -20.40 -16.97
N LEU A 295 -22.09 -19.85 -16.57
CA LEU A 295 -21.80 -19.52 -15.18
C LEU A 295 -22.10 -18.05 -14.83
N GLY A 296 -22.33 -17.19 -15.83
CA GLY A 296 -22.30 -15.74 -15.68
C GLY A 296 -20.86 -15.25 -15.73
N GLU A 297 -20.05 -15.66 -14.74
CA GLU A 297 -18.61 -15.45 -14.73
C GLU A 297 -17.85 -16.77 -14.47
N SER A 298 -16.80 -17.03 -15.23
CA SER A 298 -15.83 -18.09 -14.94
C SER A 298 -14.63 -17.54 -14.18
N VAL A 299 -14.17 -18.24 -13.13
CA VAL A 299 -12.92 -17.91 -12.44
C VAL A 299 -11.74 -18.14 -13.38
N THR A 300 -10.89 -17.14 -13.55
CA THR A 300 -9.68 -17.21 -14.39
C THR A 300 -8.46 -16.77 -13.58
N LEU A 301 -7.39 -17.54 -13.67
CA LEU A 301 -6.08 -17.20 -13.13
C LEU A 301 -5.22 -16.59 -14.23
N PHE A 302 -4.76 -15.36 -14.04
CA PHE A 302 -3.80 -14.68 -14.91
C PHE A 302 -2.42 -14.78 -14.31
N VAL A 303 -1.43 -15.22 -15.09
CA VAL A 303 -0.03 -15.37 -14.67
C VAL A 303 0.85 -14.58 -15.63
N GLU A 304 1.76 -13.78 -15.09
CA GLU A 304 2.76 -13.08 -15.88
C GLU A 304 3.96 -14.00 -16.19
N GLY A 305 4.44 -13.99 -17.42
CA GLY A 305 5.45 -14.91 -17.94
C GLY A 305 4.83 -16.16 -18.55
N GLN A 306 5.58 -17.26 -18.54
CA GLN A 306 5.20 -18.53 -19.13
C GLN A 306 5.16 -19.62 -18.05
N LEU A 307 4.18 -20.52 -18.16
CA LEU A 307 4.12 -21.78 -17.42
C LEU A 307 4.08 -22.92 -18.44
N THR A 308 4.81 -24.00 -18.18
CA THR A 308 4.70 -25.22 -18.99
C THR A 308 3.34 -25.89 -18.79
N GLU A 309 2.89 -26.72 -19.72
CA GLU A 309 1.63 -27.45 -19.56
C GLU A 309 1.64 -28.40 -18.37
N ASP A 310 2.80 -28.97 -18.03
CA ASP A 310 2.99 -29.77 -16.82
C ASP A 310 2.77 -28.93 -15.55
N MET A 311 3.37 -27.73 -15.47
CA MET A 311 3.16 -26.80 -14.35
C MET A 311 1.70 -26.38 -14.21
N LYS A 312 1.02 -26.08 -15.33
CA LYS A 312 -0.41 -25.75 -15.30
C LYS A 312 -1.26 -26.92 -14.79
N THR A 313 -0.92 -28.14 -15.22
CA THR A 313 -1.61 -29.37 -14.78
C THR A 313 -1.42 -29.61 -13.30
N GLN A 314 -0.18 -29.50 -12.80
CA GLN A 314 0.15 -29.64 -11.38
C GLN A 314 -0.57 -28.59 -10.53
N LEU A 315 -0.56 -27.32 -10.96
CA LEU A 315 -1.25 -26.24 -10.26
C LEU A 315 -2.77 -26.47 -10.23
N HIS A 316 -3.36 -26.86 -11.36
CA HIS A 316 -4.80 -27.16 -11.44
C HIS A 316 -5.20 -28.36 -10.55
N GLN A 317 -4.39 -29.43 -10.52
CA GLN A 317 -4.61 -30.56 -9.63
C GLN A 317 -4.53 -30.14 -8.15
N ALA A 318 -3.49 -29.38 -7.78
CA ALA A 318 -3.31 -28.87 -6.43
C ALA A 318 -4.48 -27.98 -5.98
N LEU A 319 -4.99 -27.12 -6.87
CA LEU A 319 -6.19 -26.31 -6.64
C LEU A 319 -7.43 -27.20 -6.40
N GLY A 320 -7.57 -28.29 -7.15
CA GLY A 320 -8.68 -29.24 -7.01
C GLY A 320 -8.73 -29.97 -5.66
N HIS A 321 -7.61 -30.07 -4.95
CA HIS A 321 -7.56 -30.64 -3.60
C HIS A 321 -7.91 -29.63 -2.49
N LYS A 322 -7.88 -28.33 -2.78
CA LYS A 322 -8.10 -27.26 -1.80
C LYS A 322 -9.43 -26.55 -1.96
N LEU A 323 -9.96 -26.51 -3.17
CA LEU A 323 -11.08 -25.66 -3.56
C LEU A 323 -12.29 -26.47 -4.02
N SER A 324 -13.48 -25.91 -3.88
CA SER A 324 -14.69 -26.50 -4.46
C SER A 324 -14.68 -26.36 -5.99
N ARG A 325 -15.47 -27.21 -6.68
CA ARG A 325 -15.57 -27.23 -8.15
C ARG A 325 -15.88 -25.88 -8.82
N TYR A 326 -16.52 -24.97 -8.10
CA TYR A 326 -16.94 -23.65 -8.58
C TYR A 326 -15.83 -22.60 -8.44
N GLU A 327 -14.90 -22.82 -7.51
CA GLU A 327 -13.76 -21.95 -7.20
C GLU A 327 -12.54 -22.25 -8.07
N ILE A 328 -12.36 -23.50 -8.49
CA ILE A 328 -11.24 -23.90 -9.34
C ILE A 328 -11.26 -23.05 -10.63
N PRO A 329 -10.16 -22.32 -10.94
CA PRO A 329 -10.03 -21.58 -12.18
C PRO A 329 -10.32 -22.46 -13.41
N LYS A 330 -11.23 -22.00 -14.27
CA LYS A 330 -11.57 -22.69 -15.53
C LYS A 330 -10.50 -22.48 -16.60
N SER A 331 -9.70 -21.44 -16.46
CA SER A 331 -8.58 -21.12 -17.34
C SER A 331 -7.40 -20.55 -16.56
N ILE A 332 -6.20 -20.88 -17.04
CA ILE A 332 -4.94 -20.25 -16.62
C ILE A 332 -4.38 -19.53 -17.86
N ILE A 333 -4.38 -18.20 -17.84
CA ILE A 333 -3.93 -17.37 -18.95
C ILE A 333 -2.56 -16.80 -18.63
N CYS A 334 -1.55 -17.20 -19.41
CA CYS A 334 -0.19 -16.69 -19.31
C CYS A 334 0.00 -15.48 -20.24
N LEU A 335 0.52 -14.37 -19.70
CA LEU A 335 0.80 -13.14 -20.45
C LEU A 335 2.25 -12.75 -20.27
N GLU A 336 2.94 -12.35 -21.33
CA GLU A 336 4.34 -11.94 -21.25
C GLU A 336 4.58 -10.86 -20.19
N ARG A 337 3.72 -9.84 -20.14
CA ARG A 337 3.76 -8.78 -19.14
C ARG A 337 2.36 -8.25 -18.81
N PHE A 338 2.11 -7.95 -17.55
CA PHE A 338 0.94 -7.23 -17.08
C PHE A 338 1.05 -5.73 -17.36
N THR A 339 -0.11 -5.10 -17.51
CA THR A 339 -0.18 -3.63 -17.54
C THR A 339 -0.01 -3.09 -16.12
N GLU A 340 0.69 -1.98 -15.94
CA GLU A 340 0.92 -1.34 -14.64
C GLU A 340 0.40 0.10 -14.62
N THR A 341 -0.08 0.53 -13.47
CA THR A 341 -0.45 1.93 -13.19
C THR A 341 0.82 2.79 -13.01
N ALA A 342 0.66 4.12 -12.98
CA ALA A 342 1.74 5.05 -12.61
C ALA A 342 2.37 4.77 -11.23
N SER A 343 1.58 4.16 -10.32
CA SER A 343 2.05 3.70 -9.00
C SER A 343 2.69 2.30 -9.01
N GLN A 344 3.03 1.77 -10.19
CA GLN A 344 3.64 0.45 -10.43
C GLN A 344 2.81 -0.75 -9.92
N LYS A 345 1.53 -0.54 -9.62
CA LYS A 345 0.59 -1.63 -9.31
C LYS A 345 0.06 -2.24 -10.60
N VAL A 346 -0.21 -3.54 -10.59
CA VAL A 346 -0.88 -4.24 -11.69
C VAL A 346 -2.25 -3.60 -11.99
N ASP A 347 -2.43 -3.14 -13.22
CA ASP A 347 -3.72 -2.70 -13.78
C ASP A 347 -4.42 -3.92 -14.39
N ARG A 348 -5.25 -4.56 -13.58
CA ARG A 348 -5.96 -5.79 -13.93
C ARG A 348 -6.98 -5.57 -15.04
N ILE A 349 -7.69 -4.43 -15.03
CA ILE A 349 -8.72 -4.12 -16.03
C ILE A 349 -8.09 -3.96 -17.40
N SER A 350 -7.04 -3.15 -17.50
CA SER A 350 -6.31 -2.96 -18.76
C SER A 350 -5.64 -4.26 -19.22
N THR A 351 -5.10 -5.05 -18.29
CA THR A 351 -4.52 -6.36 -18.58
C THR A 351 -5.56 -7.31 -19.20
N ILE A 352 -6.74 -7.46 -18.59
CA ILE A 352 -7.83 -8.30 -19.12
C ILE A 352 -8.32 -7.78 -20.48
N ARG A 353 -8.50 -6.47 -20.64
CA ARG A 353 -8.92 -5.91 -21.94
C ARG A 353 -7.93 -6.20 -23.06
N ASN A 354 -6.64 -6.24 -22.76
CA ASN A 354 -5.59 -6.54 -23.74
C ASN A 354 -5.56 -8.03 -24.13
N THR A 355 -6.07 -8.94 -23.29
CA THR A 355 -6.19 -10.36 -23.65
C THR A 355 -7.36 -10.63 -24.59
N GLN A 356 -8.43 -9.86 -24.50
CA GLN A 356 -9.65 -10.02 -25.32
C GLN A 356 -9.54 -9.39 -26.72
N LYS A 357 -8.48 -8.60 -26.99
CA LYS A 357 -8.23 -7.94 -28.28
C LYS A 357 -7.32 -8.74 -29.22
N LYS A 358 -6.73 -9.83 -28.73
CA LYS A 358 -5.97 -10.81 -29.53
C LYS A 358 -6.88 -11.97 -29.84
#